data_AF-A0A2T4IIV1-F1
#
_entry.id   AF-A0A2T4IIV1-F1
#
_cell.length_a   1.000
_cell.length_b   1.000
_cell.length_c   1.000
_cell.angle_alpha   90.00
_cell.angle_beta   90.00
_cell.angle_gamma   90.00
#
_symmetry.space_group_name_H-M   'P 1'
#
loop_
_entity.id
_entity.type
_entity.pdbx_description
1 polymer ?
#
loop_
_entity_poly.entity_id
_entity_poly.type
_entity_poly.pdbx_seq_one_letter_code
_entity_poly.pdbx_strand_id
1 'polypeptide(L)'
;MTWDRFHFACRRQLRAPQADFADTLRYFRSDQDADLIGPPPSPKALPERIMARLAALPDEQRNRAIALYAQMDFTGAAPLPRKVLRSVAYLIILSLVFGGMTSVYALYVMPSIAPLFTDLGATPPGYGAFGLPTLPLLLTVAIAPIAGLTLYTLHRCCTLDLSDPGSGLIRVLPPFIRRRYANIVHLATYPVSLSPADNPLASRLDALAGEGIDLADELPRMIQHQWTGFAQGAQRYLNVLLAAAAVIILLTISFYVSSAYAPLFIMESLV
;
A
#
# COMPACT_ATOMS: atom_id res chain seq x y z
N MET A 1 -10.61 8.37 -10.38
CA MET A 1 -11.20 7.59 -11.47
C MET A 1 -12.38 6.75 -11.00
N THR A 2 -12.26 5.77 -10.10
CA THR A 2 -13.44 5.01 -9.62
C THR A 2 -14.45 5.85 -8.81
N TRP A 3 -13.98 6.85 -8.06
CA TRP A 3 -14.83 7.77 -7.29
C TRP A 3 -15.61 8.77 -8.15
N ASP A 4 -15.09 9.14 -9.33
CA ASP A 4 -15.76 10.07 -10.24
C ASP A 4 -17.05 9.44 -10.79
N ARG A 5 -16.96 8.17 -11.21
CA ARG A 5 -18.10 7.34 -11.61
C ARG A 5 -19.12 7.19 -10.49
N PHE A 6 -18.67 6.95 -9.25
CA PHE A 6 -19.54 6.84 -8.09
C PHE A 6 -20.32 8.13 -7.83
N HIS A 7 -19.63 9.27 -7.79
CA HIS A 7 -20.26 10.58 -7.58
C HIS A 7 -21.19 10.97 -8.72
N PHE A 8 -20.84 10.61 -9.95
CA PHE A 8 -21.72 10.78 -11.09
C PHE A 8 -23.00 9.93 -10.94
N ALA A 9 -22.88 8.66 -10.56
CA ALA A 9 -24.03 7.79 -10.32
C ALA A 9 -24.95 8.33 -9.20
N CYS A 10 -24.38 8.82 -8.10
CA CYS A 10 -25.13 9.48 -7.03
C CYS A 10 -25.90 10.72 -7.55
N ARG A 11 -25.22 11.62 -8.27
CA ARG A 11 -25.83 12.83 -8.84
C ARG A 11 -26.91 12.51 -9.87
N ARG A 12 -26.73 11.44 -10.66
CA ARG A 12 -27.73 10.94 -11.61
C ARG A 12 -28.98 10.46 -10.89
N GLN A 13 -28.85 9.66 -9.83
CA GLN A 13 -30.00 9.19 -9.04
C GLN A 13 -30.76 10.35 -8.39
N LEU A 14 -30.06 11.37 -7.86
CA LEU A 14 -30.72 12.54 -7.25
C LEU A 14 -31.57 13.35 -8.23
N ARG A 15 -31.18 13.38 -9.52
CA ARG A 15 -31.94 14.07 -10.56
C ARG A 15 -33.15 13.28 -11.04
N ALA A 16 -33.21 11.98 -10.74
CA ALA A 16 -34.31 11.09 -11.10
C ALA A 16 -34.71 10.21 -9.90
N PRO A 17 -35.24 10.81 -8.80
CA PRO A 17 -35.47 10.09 -7.55
C PRO A 17 -36.55 8.99 -7.63
N GLN A 18 -37.38 9.02 -8.68
CA GLN A 18 -38.39 7.99 -8.97
C GLN A 18 -37.85 6.84 -9.82
N ALA A 19 -36.64 6.94 -10.37
CA ALA A 19 -36.02 5.87 -11.14
C ALA A 19 -35.59 4.73 -10.21
N ASP A 20 -35.73 3.50 -10.69
CA ASP A 20 -35.28 2.31 -9.96
C ASP A 20 -33.76 2.40 -9.72
N PHE A 21 -33.36 2.25 -8.46
CA PHE A 21 -31.95 2.26 -8.09
C PHE A 21 -31.17 1.10 -8.74
N ALA A 22 -31.84 0.00 -9.09
CA ALA A 22 -31.23 -1.11 -9.82
C ALA A 22 -30.65 -0.65 -11.18
N ASP A 23 -31.27 0.33 -11.85
CA ASP A 23 -30.77 0.88 -13.10
C ASP A 23 -29.51 1.72 -12.89
N THR A 24 -29.46 2.50 -11.81
CA THR A 24 -28.26 3.25 -11.41
C THR A 24 -27.11 2.31 -11.07
N LEU A 25 -27.39 1.21 -10.37
CA LEU A 25 -26.39 0.20 -10.06
C LEU A 25 -25.87 -0.52 -11.31
N ARG A 26 -26.77 -0.83 -12.25
CA ARG A 26 -26.42 -1.43 -13.55
C ARG A 26 -25.53 -0.50 -14.37
N TYR A 27 -25.87 0.78 -14.43
CA TYR A 27 -25.06 1.80 -15.08
C TYR A 27 -23.70 1.96 -14.40
N PHE A 28 -23.66 1.99 -13.08
CA PHE A 28 -22.42 2.12 -12.32
C PHE A 28 -21.43 0.98 -12.58
N ARG A 29 -21.93 -0.23 -12.85
CA ARG A 29 -21.13 -1.43 -13.14
C ARG A 29 -20.88 -1.68 -14.63
N SER A 30 -21.51 -0.95 -15.54
CA SER A 30 -21.32 -1.13 -16.97
C SER A 30 -20.04 -0.43 -17.46
N ASP A 31 -19.62 -0.71 -18.69
CA ASP A 31 -18.57 0.06 -19.38
C ASP A 31 -19.12 1.33 -20.07
N GLN A 32 -20.42 1.62 -19.90
CA GLN A 32 -21.03 2.81 -20.47
C GLN A 32 -20.34 4.07 -19.93
N ASP A 33 -20.02 5.01 -20.82
CA ASP A 33 -19.33 6.28 -20.55
C ASP A 33 -17.98 6.13 -19.84
N ALA A 34 -17.35 4.94 -19.89
CA ALA A 34 -16.07 4.70 -19.20
C ALA A 34 -14.97 5.68 -19.61
N ASP A 35 -14.98 6.15 -20.86
CA ASP A 35 -14.03 7.15 -21.38
C ASP A 35 -14.20 8.54 -20.75
N LEU A 36 -15.38 8.85 -20.22
CA LEU A 36 -15.72 10.15 -19.63
C LEU A 36 -15.60 10.16 -18.10
N ILE A 37 -16.11 9.12 -17.44
CA ILE A 37 -16.23 9.08 -15.96
C ILE A 37 -15.35 8.01 -15.31
N GLY A 38 -14.60 7.26 -16.11
CA GLY A 38 -13.70 6.20 -15.68
C GLY A 38 -14.32 4.79 -15.78
N PRO A 39 -13.48 3.75 -15.74
CA PRO A 39 -13.91 2.36 -15.86
C PRO A 39 -14.78 1.92 -14.66
N PRO A 40 -15.55 0.84 -14.80
CA PRO A 40 -16.28 0.25 -13.69
C PRO A 40 -15.33 -0.12 -12.55
N PRO A 41 -15.73 0.06 -11.29
CA PRO A 41 -14.87 -0.23 -10.15
C PRO A 41 -14.62 -1.74 -10.01
N SER A 42 -13.49 -2.09 -9.41
CA SER A 42 -13.25 -3.49 -9.05
C SER A 42 -14.24 -3.95 -7.96
N PRO A 43 -14.64 -5.24 -7.93
CA PRO A 43 -15.56 -5.77 -6.92
C PRO A 43 -15.11 -5.57 -5.45
N LYS A 44 -13.80 -5.34 -5.25
CA LYS A 44 -13.21 -5.16 -3.92
C LYS A 44 -13.10 -3.69 -3.51
N ALA A 45 -13.33 -2.76 -4.45
CA ALA A 45 -13.18 -1.34 -4.23
C ALA A 45 -14.25 -0.80 -3.27
N LEU A 46 -13.87 0.23 -2.51
CA LEU A 46 -14.78 0.87 -1.56
C LEU A 46 -16.05 1.45 -2.23
N PRO A 47 -15.98 2.14 -3.39
CA PRO A 47 -17.17 2.64 -4.09
C PRO A 47 -18.19 1.54 -4.43
N GLU A 48 -17.72 0.37 -4.87
CA GLU A 48 -18.58 -0.78 -5.17
C GLU A 48 -19.28 -1.29 -3.92
N ARG A 49 -18.54 -1.42 -2.81
CA ARG A 49 -19.14 -1.82 -1.53
C ARG A 49 -20.18 -0.82 -1.05
N ILE A 50 -19.92 0.48 -1.20
CA ILE A 50 -20.88 1.52 -0.82
C ILE A 50 -22.13 1.44 -1.70
N MET A 51 -21.99 1.29 -3.01
CA MET A 51 -23.13 1.12 -3.93
C MET A 51 -23.96 -0.13 -3.64
N ALA A 52 -23.30 -1.26 -3.35
CA ALA A 52 -23.99 -2.47 -2.92
C ALA A 52 -24.76 -2.28 -1.60
N ARG A 53 -24.21 -1.53 -0.64
CA ARG A 53 -24.91 -1.21 0.61
C ARG A 53 -26.05 -0.22 0.41
N LEU A 54 -25.91 0.77 -0.48
CA LEU A 54 -26.99 1.67 -0.86
C LEU A 54 -28.19 0.89 -1.42
N ALA A 55 -27.95 -0.14 -2.25
CA ALA A 55 -29.01 -0.99 -2.80
C ALA A 55 -29.81 -1.73 -1.71
N ALA A 56 -29.17 -2.06 -0.58
CA ALA A 56 -29.79 -2.77 0.53
C ALA A 56 -30.56 -1.86 1.51
N LEU A 57 -30.38 -0.54 1.43
CA LEU A 57 -31.09 0.41 2.30
C LEU A 57 -32.54 0.63 1.86
N PRO A 58 -33.47 0.96 2.78
CA PRO A 58 -34.78 1.50 2.45
C PRO A 58 -34.65 2.81 1.65
N ASP A 59 -35.62 3.10 0.78
CA ASP A 59 -35.55 4.22 -0.18
C ASP A 59 -35.30 5.58 0.49
N GLU A 60 -35.93 5.85 1.63
CA GLU A 60 -35.74 7.12 2.35
C GLU A 60 -34.30 7.28 2.88
N GLN A 61 -33.75 6.23 3.50
CA GLN A 61 -32.38 6.22 4.00
C GLN A 61 -31.37 6.27 2.85
N ARG A 62 -31.65 5.53 1.77
CA ARG A 62 -30.85 5.53 0.55
C ARG A 62 -30.77 6.93 -0.06
N ASN A 63 -31.90 7.62 -0.21
CA ASN A 63 -31.93 8.95 -0.80
C ASN A 63 -31.17 9.98 0.05
N ARG A 64 -31.28 9.91 1.38
CA ARG A 64 -30.48 10.75 2.29
C ARG A 64 -28.97 10.47 2.14
N ALA A 65 -28.58 9.21 2.11
CA ALA A 65 -27.18 8.83 1.93
C ALA A 65 -26.63 9.27 0.57
N ILE A 66 -27.39 9.11 -0.52
CA ILE A 66 -27.00 9.57 -1.87
C ILE A 66 -26.86 11.09 -1.91
N ALA A 67 -27.78 11.83 -1.28
CA ALA A 67 -27.71 13.29 -1.20
C ALA A 67 -26.42 13.78 -0.53
N LEU A 68 -26.02 13.09 0.54
CA LEU A 68 -24.78 13.35 1.25
C LEU A 68 -23.56 13.00 0.39
N TYR A 69 -23.53 11.81 -0.22
CA TYR A 69 -22.41 11.39 -1.07
C TYR A 69 -22.21 12.26 -2.31
N ALA A 70 -23.29 12.76 -2.90
CA ALA A 70 -23.20 13.62 -4.09
C ALA A 70 -22.52 14.97 -3.83
N GLN A 71 -22.46 15.39 -2.56
CA GLN A 71 -21.79 16.62 -2.12
C GLN A 71 -20.36 16.37 -1.64
N MET A 72 -20.00 15.11 -1.33
CA MET A 72 -18.66 14.77 -0.92
C MET A 72 -17.69 14.78 -2.08
N ASP A 73 -16.48 15.26 -1.82
CA ASP A 73 -15.37 15.11 -2.73
C ASP A 73 -14.33 14.12 -2.19
N PHE A 74 -14.23 12.97 -2.86
CA PHE A 74 -13.21 11.95 -2.58
C PHE A 74 -12.06 11.99 -3.61
N THR A 75 -12.12 12.90 -4.58
CA THR A 75 -11.12 13.04 -5.63
C THR A 75 -9.83 13.69 -5.12
N GLY A 76 -9.90 14.41 -4.00
CA GLY A 76 -8.79 15.03 -3.29
C GLY A 76 -7.84 14.08 -2.55
N ALA A 77 -7.92 12.77 -2.82
CA ALA A 77 -6.97 11.78 -2.35
C ALA A 77 -5.54 12.15 -2.80
N ALA A 78 -4.82 12.91 -1.96
CA ALA A 78 -3.43 13.31 -2.17
C ALA A 78 -2.58 12.12 -2.62
N PRO A 79 -2.06 12.14 -3.86
CA PRO A 79 -1.24 11.06 -4.37
C PRO A 79 0.07 11.00 -3.57
N LEU A 80 0.58 9.79 -3.37
CA LEU A 80 1.93 9.60 -2.83
C LEU A 80 2.95 10.41 -3.66
N PRO A 81 3.98 11.01 -3.03
CA PRO A 81 4.97 11.77 -3.76
C PRO A 81 5.68 10.89 -4.79
N ARG A 82 5.56 11.26 -6.08
CA ARG A 82 6.17 10.51 -7.20
C ARG A 82 7.67 10.27 -7.01
N LYS A 83 8.37 11.18 -6.33
CA LYS A 83 9.80 11.05 -6.01
C LYS A 83 10.09 9.80 -5.17
N VAL A 84 9.30 9.54 -4.12
CA VAL A 84 9.50 8.38 -3.25
C VAL A 84 9.18 7.09 -3.97
N LEU A 85 8.12 7.09 -4.79
CA LEU A 85 7.78 5.94 -5.62
C LEU A 85 8.95 5.54 -6.55
N ARG A 86 9.60 6.54 -7.17
CA ARG A 86 10.79 6.33 -8.02
C ARG A 86 11.99 5.84 -7.21
N SER A 87 12.25 6.40 -6.03
CA SER A 87 13.35 5.95 -5.17
C SER A 87 13.20 4.50 -4.73
N VAL A 88 11.98 4.07 -4.37
CA VAL A 88 11.70 2.67 -4.01
C VAL A 88 11.86 1.76 -5.22
N ALA A 89 11.35 2.15 -6.38
CA ALA A 89 11.52 1.37 -7.62
C ALA A 89 13.00 1.19 -7.99
N TYR A 90 13.79 2.27 -7.88
CA TYR A 90 15.24 2.21 -8.08
C TYR A 90 15.91 1.26 -7.10
N LEU A 91 15.51 1.30 -5.82
CA LEU A 91 16.06 0.41 -4.80
C LEU A 91 15.72 -1.06 -5.07
N ILE A 92 14.50 -1.37 -5.53
CA ILE A 92 14.12 -2.73 -5.92
C ILE A 92 15.00 -3.23 -7.08
N ILE A 93 15.19 -2.40 -8.12
CA ILE A 93 16.05 -2.76 -9.26
C ILE A 93 17.49 -2.97 -8.80
N LEU A 94 18.02 -2.06 -7.98
CA LEU A 94 19.37 -2.15 -7.46
C LEU A 94 19.57 -3.42 -6.62
N SER A 95 18.61 -3.75 -5.75
CA SER A 95 18.64 -5.00 -4.98
C SER A 95 18.60 -6.23 -5.88
N LEU A 96 17.88 -6.20 -7.00
CA LEU A 96 17.80 -7.32 -7.94
C LEU A 96 19.11 -7.52 -8.70
N VAL A 97 19.72 -6.44 -9.21
CA VAL A 97 21.03 -6.46 -9.87
C VAL A 97 22.11 -6.96 -8.90
N PHE A 98 22.13 -6.41 -7.69
CA PHE A 98 23.10 -6.78 -6.67
C PHE A 98 22.93 -8.23 -6.20
N GLY A 99 21.68 -8.67 -6.01
CA GLY A 99 21.35 -10.06 -5.71
C GLY A 99 21.83 -11.00 -6.82
N GLY A 100 21.68 -10.61 -8.09
CA GLY A 100 22.19 -11.34 -9.24
C GLY A 100 23.72 -11.48 -9.21
N MET A 101 24.44 -10.37 -9.07
CA MET A 101 25.91 -10.38 -8.98
C MET A 101 26.43 -11.26 -7.84
N THR A 102 25.82 -11.11 -6.65
CA THR A 102 26.22 -11.88 -5.46
C THR A 102 25.88 -13.36 -5.61
N SER A 103 24.78 -13.71 -6.27
CA SER A 103 24.42 -15.10 -6.57
C SER A 103 25.43 -15.74 -7.53
N VAL A 104 25.87 -15.03 -8.57
CA VAL A 104 26.91 -15.52 -9.48
C VAL A 104 28.22 -15.77 -8.72
N TYR A 105 28.61 -14.83 -7.85
CA TYR A 105 29.79 -14.97 -7.02
C TYR A 105 29.71 -16.20 -6.09
N ALA A 106 28.60 -16.37 -5.39
CA ALA A 106 28.41 -17.48 -4.45
C ALA A 106 28.32 -18.85 -5.14
N LEU A 107 27.66 -18.94 -6.30
CA LEU A 107 27.39 -20.21 -6.98
C LEU A 107 28.50 -20.65 -7.93
N TYR A 108 29.32 -19.72 -8.47
CA TYR A 108 30.33 -20.06 -9.47
C TYR A 108 31.75 -19.71 -9.03
N VAL A 109 31.97 -18.53 -8.44
CA VAL A 109 33.32 -18.06 -8.10
C VAL A 109 33.85 -18.78 -6.86
N MET A 110 33.09 -18.77 -5.77
CA MET A 110 33.48 -19.43 -4.52
C MET A 110 33.79 -20.94 -4.66
N PRO A 111 32.94 -21.77 -5.28
CA PRO A 111 33.25 -23.21 -5.42
C PRO A 111 34.46 -23.49 -6.32
N SER A 112 34.76 -22.59 -7.27
CA SER A 112 35.96 -22.74 -8.11
C SER A 112 37.25 -22.46 -7.34
N ILE A 113 37.21 -21.62 -6.30
CA ILE A 113 38.37 -21.21 -5.49
C ILE A 113 38.53 -22.09 -4.25
N ALA A 114 37.43 -22.65 -3.72
CA ALA A 114 37.44 -23.54 -2.55
C ALA A 114 38.50 -24.66 -2.58
N PRO A 115 38.71 -25.42 -3.69
CA PRO A 115 39.73 -26.48 -3.72
C PRO A 115 41.17 -25.96 -3.56
N LEU A 116 41.48 -24.75 -4.04
CA LEU A 116 42.82 -24.16 -3.89
C LEU A 116 43.16 -23.90 -2.41
N PHE A 117 42.17 -23.50 -1.60
CA PHE A 117 42.37 -23.31 -0.16
C PHE A 117 42.56 -24.63 0.57
N THR A 118 41.78 -25.66 0.21
CA THR A 118 41.93 -26.99 0.81
C THR A 118 43.28 -27.62 0.49
N ASP A 119 43.79 -27.41 -0.72
CA ASP A 119 45.11 -27.91 -1.14
C ASP A 119 46.27 -27.19 -0.41
N LEU A 120 46.07 -25.94 0.00
CA LEU A 120 47.02 -25.14 0.80
C LEU A 120 46.91 -25.39 2.31
N GLY A 121 46.04 -26.31 2.75
CA GLY A 121 45.81 -26.60 4.18
C GLY A 121 45.13 -25.46 4.95
N ALA A 122 44.60 -24.45 4.25
CA ALA A 122 43.88 -23.34 4.83
C ALA A 122 42.37 -23.59 4.75
N THR A 123 41.62 -23.15 5.77
CA THR A 123 40.16 -23.14 5.66
C THR A 123 39.73 -22.01 4.73
N PRO A 124 38.89 -22.27 3.71
CA PRO A 124 38.45 -21.21 2.82
C PRO A 124 37.75 -20.10 3.62
N PRO A 125 38.07 -18.82 3.37
CA PRO A 125 37.42 -17.71 4.05
C PRO A 125 35.93 -17.72 3.73
N GLY A 126 35.10 -18.07 4.73
CA GLY A 126 33.66 -18.24 4.56
C GLY A 126 33.04 -19.46 5.24
N TYR A 127 33.75 -20.28 6.03
CA TYR A 127 33.17 -21.44 6.74
C TYR A 127 33.11 -21.32 8.27
N GLY A 128 33.30 -20.12 8.84
CA GLY A 128 33.16 -19.87 10.29
C GLY A 128 31.71 -19.61 10.75
N ALA A 129 31.48 -19.43 12.06
CA ALA A 129 30.13 -19.22 12.66
C ALA A 129 29.35 -17.98 12.14
N PHE A 130 30.02 -17.08 11.42
CA PHE A 130 29.45 -15.94 10.67
C PHE A 130 29.79 -16.00 9.15
N GLY A 131 30.27 -17.14 8.68
CA GLY A 131 30.70 -17.44 7.31
C GLY A 131 29.55 -17.69 6.35
N LEU A 132 28.62 -16.74 6.26
CA LEU A 132 27.62 -16.79 5.22
C LEU A 132 27.70 -15.49 4.44
N PRO A 133 28.41 -15.46 3.29
CA PRO A 133 28.12 -14.48 2.25
C PRO A 133 26.63 -14.48 1.84
N THR A 134 25.87 -15.50 2.29
CA THR A 134 24.42 -15.58 2.14
C THR A 134 23.63 -14.70 3.12
N LEU A 135 24.13 -14.29 4.30
CA LEU A 135 23.35 -13.45 5.23
C LEU A 135 23.09 -12.05 4.64
N PRO A 136 24.11 -11.32 4.13
CA PRO A 136 23.89 -10.04 3.46
C PRO A 136 23.04 -10.19 2.18
N LEU A 137 23.25 -11.28 1.43
CA LEU A 137 22.45 -11.65 0.27
C LEU A 137 20.98 -11.82 0.65
N LEU A 138 20.70 -12.62 1.67
CA LEU A 138 19.36 -12.95 2.14
C LEU A 138 18.64 -11.68 2.66
N LEU A 139 19.37 -10.79 3.34
CA LEU A 139 18.83 -9.49 3.75
C LEU A 139 18.48 -8.59 2.55
N THR A 140 19.35 -8.49 1.54
CA THR A 140 19.04 -7.71 0.32
C THR A 140 17.90 -8.30 -0.51
N VAL A 141 17.82 -9.63 -0.60
CA VAL A 141 16.75 -10.34 -1.29
C VAL A 141 15.44 -10.24 -0.50
N ALA A 142 15.48 -10.20 0.83
CA ALA A 142 14.29 -10.06 1.67
C ALA A 142 13.72 -8.63 1.67
N ILE A 143 14.54 -7.59 1.55
CA ILE A 143 14.06 -6.20 1.65
C ILE A 143 13.29 -5.74 0.41
N ALA A 144 13.68 -6.21 -0.77
CA ALA A 144 13.04 -5.88 -2.04
C ALA A 144 11.54 -6.29 -2.10
N PRO A 145 11.13 -7.53 -1.78
CA PRO A 145 9.72 -7.91 -1.77
C PRO A 145 8.93 -7.20 -0.67
N ILE A 146 9.55 -6.91 0.49
CA ILE A 146 8.90 -6.12 1.54
C ILE A 146 8.63 -4.69 1.04
N ALA A 147 9.61 -4.06 0.38
CA ALA A 147 9.46 -2.73 -0.20
C ALA A 147 8.43 -2.70 -1.35
N GLY A 148 8.44 -3.72 -2.21
CA GLY A 148 7.43 -3.86 -3.28
C GLY A 148 6.02 -4.07 -2.72
N LEU A 149 5.86 -4.93 -1.72
CA LEU A 149 4.57 -5.23 -1.11
C LEU A 149 4.00 -4.04 -0.33
N THR A 150 4.86 -3.31 0.41
CA THR A 150 4.45 -2.07 1.09
C THR A 150 3.99 -1.01 0.09
N LEU A 151 4.73 -0.82 -1.01
CA LEU A 151 4.36 0.11 -2.07
C LEU A 151 3.04 -0.27 -2.74
N TYR A 152 2.87 -1.55 -3.09
CA TYR A 152 1.65 -2.07 -3.67
C TYR A 152 0.44 -1.87 -2.75
N THR A 153 0.62 -2.16 -1.45
CA THR A 153 -0.43 -1.97 -0.45
C THR A 153 -0.78 -0.50 -0.27
N LEU A 154 0.22 0.39 -0.18
CA LEU A 154 0.01 1.84 -0.08
C LEU A 154 -0.71 2.38 -1.32
N HIS A 155 -0.31 1.94 -2.52
CA HIS A 155 -0.97 2.33 -3.76
C HIS A 155 -2.45 1.93 -3.74
N ARG A 156 -2.76 0.68 -3.35
CA ARG A 156 -4.15 0.21 -3.23
C ARG A 156 -4.97 0.92 -2.16
N CYS A 157 -4.33 1.33 -1.06
CA CYS A 157 -4.96 2.18 -0.05
C CYS A 157 -5.25 3.57 -0.62
N CYS A 158 -4.32 4.15 -1.38
CA CYS A 158 -4.52 5.44 -2.05
C CYS A 158 -5.65 5.42 -3.08
N THR A 159 -5.84 4.31 -3.78
CA THR A 159 -6.95 4.14 -4.73
C THR A 159 -8.26 3.71 -4.06
N LEU A 160 -8.25 3.45 -2.74
CA LEU A 160 -9.39 2.92 -1.97
C LEU A 160 -9.97 1.62 -2.57
N ASP A 161 -9.12 0.84 -3.25
CA ASP A 161 -9.49 -0.46 -3.82
C ASP A 161 -9.59 -1.56 -2.74
N LEU A 162 -9.10 -1.27 -1.53
CA LEU A 162 -9.17 -2.17 -0.38
C LEU A 162 -10.32 -1.75 0.53
N SER A 163 -11.50 -2.30 0.29
CA SER A 163 -12.66 -2.04 1.14
C SER A 163 -12.47 -2.56 2.58
N ASP A 164 -11.81 -3.70 2.77
CA ASP A 164 -11.64 -4.33 4.09
C ASP A 164 -10.36 -3.86 4.82
N PRO A 165 -10.48 -3.10 5.93
CA PRO A 165 -9.35 -2.69 6.76
C PRO A 165 -8.64 -3.86 7.48
N GLY A 166 -9.28 -5.04 7.56
CA GLY A 166 -8.73 -6.25 8.18
C GLY A 166 -7.94 -7.16 7.23
N SER A 167 -7.86 -6.83 5.95
CA SER A 167 -7.20 -7.67 4.95
C SER A 167 -5.72 -7.94 5.29
N GLY A 168 -5.26 -9.17 4.99
CA GLY A 168 -3.88 -9.57 5.27
C GLY A 168 -2.82 -8.66 4.64
N LEU A 169 -3.13 -8.03 3.51
CA LEU A 169 -2.25 -7.05 2.84
C LEU A 169 -2.02 -5.81 3.71
N ILE A 170 -3.05 -5.30 4.39
CA ILE A 170 -2.94 -4.11 5.24
C ILE A 170 -2.12 -4.39 6.50
N ARG A 171 -1.92 -5.66 6.89
CA ARG A 171 -1.03 -6.02 8.03
C ARG A 171 0.43 -5.71 7.78
N VAL A 172 0.83 -5.58 6.52
CA VAL A 172 2.19 -5.18 6.12
C VAL A 172 2.46 -3.72 6.50
N LEU A 173 1.41 -2.89 6.60
CA LEU A 173 1.52 -1.51 7.02
C LEU A 173 1.65 -1.39 8.53
N PRO A 174 2.43 -0.40 9.02
CA PRO A 174 2.53 -0.15 10.44
C PRO A 174 1.18 0.27 11.05
N PRO A 175 0.96 0.01 12.35
CA PRO A 175 -0.35 0.14 12.99
C PRO A 175 -0.91 1.58 12.95
N PHE A 176 -0.05 2.59 12.92
CA PHE A 176 -0.49 4.00 12.84
C PHE A 176 -1.10 4.36 11.47
N ILE A 177 -0.53 3.83 10.36
CA ILE A 177 -1.08 4.03 9.01
C ILE A 177 -2.38 3.24 8.87
N ARG A 178 -2.40 1.99 9.36
CA ARG A 178 -3.58 1.14 9.34
C ARG A 178 -4.77 1.77 10.06
N ARG A 179 -4.56 2.36 11.25
CA ARG A 179 -5.62 3.05 11.99
C ARG A 179 -6.18 4.24 11.23
N ARG A 180 -5.32 5.07 10.61
CA ARG A 180 -5.76 6.21 9.78
C ARG A 180 -6.54 5.76 8.55
N TYR A 181 -6.08 4.71 7.87
CA TYR A 181 -6.81 4.12 6.75
C TYR A 181 -8.18 3.57 7.17
N ALA A 182 -8.24 2.82 8.27
CA ALA A 182 -9.49 2.30 8.81
C ALA A 182 -10.47 3.45 9.12
N ASN A 183 -10.00 4.54 9.74
CA ASN A 183 -10.82 5.72 10.00
C ASN A 183 -11.35 6.35 8.70
N ILE A 184 -10.54 6.46 7.65
CA ILE A 184 -11.00 6.95 6.34
C ILE A 184 -12.11 6.07 5.78
N VAL A 185 -11.92 4.75 5.80
CA VAL A 185 -12.92 3.79 5.34
C VAL A 185 -14.21 3.90 6.17
N HIS A 186 -14.09 4.00 7.50
CA HIS A 186 -15.24 4.15 8.41
C HIS A 186 -16.00 5.45 8.16
N LEU A 187 -15.31 6.59 8.04
CA LEU A 187 -15.92 7.87 7.69
C LEU A 187 -16.63 7.79 6.33
N ALA A 188 -15.99 7.23 5.32
CA ALA A 188 -16.58 7.07 3.99
C ALA A 188 -17.78 6.11 3.95
N THR A 189 -17.87 5.15 4.87
CA THR A 189 -19.01 4.21 4.96
C THR A 189 -20.11 4.64 5.92
N TYR A 190 -19.92 5.73 6.66
CA TYR A 190 -20.88 6.18 7.68
C TYR A 190 -22.33 6.27 7.18
N PRO A 191 -22.62 6.91 6.03
CA PRO A 191 -23.99 7.08 5.53
C PRO A 191 -24.70 5.77 5.16
N VAL A 192 -23.96 4.67 5.03
CA VAL A 192 -24.48 3.34 4.66
C VAL A 192 -24.25 2.29 5.75
N SER A 193 -23.91 2.73 6.97
CA SER A 193 -23.71 1.84 8.10
C SER A 193 -25.06 1.40 8.64
N LEU A 194 -25.38 0.12 8.49
CA LEU A 194 -26.63 -0.47 8.98
C LEU A 194 -26.56 -0.81 10.49
N SER A 195 -25.35 -0.97 11.03
CA SER A 195 -25.13 -1.33 12.43
C SER A 195 -23.92 -0.59 13.03
N PRO A 196 -23.94 -0.26 14.33
CA PRO A 196 -22.76 0.24 15.03
C PRO A 196 -21.60 -0.77 15.07
N ALA A 197 -21.87 -2.07 14.86
CA ALA A 197 -20.83 -3.09 14.72
C ALA A 197 -20.03 -2.94 13.40
N ASP A 198 -20.66 -2.40 12.34
CA ASP A 198 -20.01 -2.15 11.06
C ASP A 198 -19.11 -0.91 11.10
N ASN A 199 -19.42 0.05 11.98
CA ASN A 199 -18.71 1.31 12.05
C ASN A 199 -18.63 1.85 13.49
N PRO A 200 -17.46 1.75 14.16
CA PRO A 200 -17.29 2.25 15.52
C PRO A 200 -17.33 3.78 15.63
N LEU A 201 -17.27 4.49 14.50
CA LEU A 201 -17.39 5.95 14.45
C LEU A 201 -18.83 6.42 14.24
N ALA A 202 -19.76 5.54 13.88
CA ALA A 202 -21.13 5.93 13.56
C ALA A 202 -21.83 6.61 14.75
N SER A 203 -21.72 6.04 15.95
CA SER A 203 -22.33 6.62 17.16
C SER A 203 -21.78 8.00 17.53
N ARG A 204 -20.51 8.28 17.20
CA ARG A 204 -19.89 9.60 17.43
C ARG A 204 -20.35 10.63 16.40
N LEU A 205 -20.52 10.21 15.15
CA LEU A 205 -21.02 11.07 14.08
C LEU A 205 -22.52 11.36 14.25
N ASP A 206 -23.30 10.39 14.72
CA ASP A 206 -24.71 10.59 15.06
C ASP A 206 -24.89 11.58 16.23
N ALA A 207 -24.00 11.51 17.23
CA ALA A 207 -23.99 12.50 18.32
C ALA A 207 -23.69 13.92 17.81
N LEU A 208 -22.71 14.06 16.91
CA LEU A 208 -22.38 15.35 16.29
C LEU A 208 -23.53 15.91 15.42
N ALA A 209 -24.24 15.04 14.69
CA ALA A 209 -25.45 15.45 13.98
C ALA A 209 -26.55 15.95 14.94
N GLY A 210 -26.70 15.29 16.09
CA GLY A 210 -27.63 15.69 17.14
C GLY A 210 -27.31 17.06 17.76
N GLU A 211 -26.06 17.50 17.69
CA GLU A 211 -25.60 18.83 18.14
C GLU A 211 -25.85 19.94 17.09
N GLY A 212 -26.47 19.60 15.94
CA GLY A 212 -26.81 20.56 14.88
C GLY A 212 -25.66 20.88 13.92
N ILE A 213 -24.59 20.08 13.94
CA ILE A 213 -23.47 20.22 13.01
C ILE A 213 -23.85 19.64 11.65
N ASP A 214 -23.62 20.41 10.58
CA ASP A 214 -23.85 19.91 9.22
C ASP A 214 -22.78 18.89 8.82
N LEU A 215 -23.16 17.61 8.84
CA LEU A 215 -22.29 16.52 8.45
C LEU A 215 -21.90 16.55 6.97
N ALA A 216 -22.68 17.21 6.09
CA ALA A 216 -22.35 17.33 4.68
C ALA A 216 -21.06 18.15 4.48
N ASP A 217 -20.86 19.19 5.30
CA ASP A 217 -19.69 20.06 5.25
C ASP A 217 -18.50 19.54 6.08
N GLU A 218 -18.77 18.92 7.23
CA GLU A 218 -17.70 18.47 8.14
C GLU A 218 -17.09 17.12 7.75
N LEU A 219 -17.86 16.19 7.19
CA LEU A 219 -17.32 14.87 6.82
C LEU A 219 -16.20 14.96 5.77
N PRO A 220 -16.32 15.76 4.68
CA PRO A 220 -15.23 15.97 3.73
C PRO A 220 -13.97 16.51 4.39
N ARG A 221 -14.11 17.47 5.33
CA ARG A 221 -12.97 18.05 6.06
C ARG A 221 -12.29 17.01 6.95
N MET A 222 -13.07 16.20 7.66
CA MET A 222 -12.55 15.10 8.48
C MET A 222 -11.81 14.07 7.63
N ILE A 223 -12.39 13.68 6.49
CA ILE A 223 -11.76 12.74 5.55
C ILE A 223 -10.45 13.32 5.02
N GLN A 224 -10.44 14.59 4.60
CA GLN A 224 -9.23 15.27 4.11
C GLN A 224 -8.15 15.36 5.21
N HIS A 225 -8.53 15.64 6.45
CA HIS A 225 -7.61 15.64 7.58
C HIS A 225 -6.99 14.26 7.81
N GLN A 226 -7.80 13.19 7.81
CA GLN A 226 -7.27 11.83 7.93
C GLN A 226 -6.40 11.45 6.73
N TRP A 227 -6.75 11.91 5.52
CA TRP A 227 -6.00 11.65 4.30
C TRP A 227 -4.62 12.29 4.29
N THR A 228 -4.54 13.58 4.66
CA THR A 228 -3.25 14.29 4.79
C THR A 228 -2.38 13.63 5.86
N GLY A 229 -2.99 13.22 6.98
CA GLY A 229 -2.32 12.43 8.00
C GLY A 229 -1.82 11.08 7.48
N PHE A 230 -2.62 10.36 6.70
CA PHE A 230 -2.23 9.09 6.08
C PHE A 230 -1.05 9.29 5.11
N ALA A 231 -1.14 10.27 4.22
CA ALA A 231 -0.11 10.57 3.23
C ALA A 231 1.23 10.96 3.88
N GLN A 232 1.21 11.83 4.90
CA GLN A 232 2.41 12.19 5.66
C GLN A 232 2.99 10.99 6.42
N GLY A 233 2.14 10.15 7.00
CA GLY A 233 2.56 8.93 7.69
C GLY A 233 3.21 7.92 6.74
N ALA A 234 2.60 7.69 5.57
CA ALA A 234 3.13 6.83 4.52
C ALA A 234 4.47 7.36 4.00
N GLN A 235 4.58 8.67 3.78
CA GLN A 235 5.82 9.31 3.35
C GLN A 235 6.96 9.12 4.36
N ARG A 236 6.70 9.36 5.66
CA ARG A 236 7.70 9.13 6.71
C ARG A 236 8.14 7.68 6.76
N TYR A 237 7.20 6.75 6.69
CA TYR A 237 7.49 5.32 6.70
C TYR A 237 8.33 4.89 5.50
N LEU A 238 7.99 5.36 4.29
CA LEU A 238 8.76 5.06 3.08
C LEU A 238 10.18 5.65 3.14
N ASN A 239 10.36 6.84 3.70
CA ASN A 239 11.70 7.41 3.90
C ASN A 239 12.53 6.59 4.88
N VAL A 240 11.94 6.11 5.98
CA VAL A 240 12.62 5.22 6.94
C VAL A 240 12.98 3.89 6.27
N LEU A 241 12.08 3.32 5.47
CA LEU A 241 12.33 2.11 4.73
C LEU A 241 13.48 2.28 3.72
N LEU A 242 13.50 3.42 3.00
CA LEU A 242 14.57 3.75 2.06
C LEU A 242 15.92 3.90 2.78
N ALA A 243 15.95 4.59 3.92
CA ALA A 243 17.16 4.75 4.73
C ALA A 243 17.67 3.39 5.26
N ALA A 244 16.78 2.56 5.80
CA ALA A 244 17.13 1.22 6.28
C ALA A 244 17.68 0.34 5.14
N ALA A 245 17.04 0.37 3.98
CA ALA A 245 17.50 -0.37 2.82
C ALA A 245 18.85 0.14 2.28
N ALA A 246 19.09 1.45 2.27
CA ALA A 246 20.38 2.02 1.90
C ALA A 246 21.51 1.56 2.83
N VAL A 247 21.26 1.56 4.15
CA VAL A 247 22.23 1.05 5.14
C VAL A 247 22.52 -0.43 4.92
N ILE A 248 21.49 -1.25 4.69
CA ILE A 248 21.65 -2.68 4.41
C ILE A 248 22.46 -2.90 3.14
N ILE A 249 22.18 -2.16 2.06
CA ILE A 249 22.96 -2.26 0.82
C ILE A 249 24.43 -1.89 1.05
N LEU A 250 24.71 -0.81 1.79
CA LEU A 250 26.08 -0.40 2.10
C LEU A 250 26.83 -1.46 2.93
N LEU A 251 26.19 -2.00 3.97
CA LEU A 251 26.75 -3.10 4.76
C LEU A 251 27.02 -4.32 3.89
N THR A 252 26.06 -4.69 3.04
CA THR A 252 26.19 -5.81 2.13
C THR A 252 27.35 -5.62 1.14
N ILE A 253 27.51 -4.43 0.55
CA ILE A 253 28.65 -4.12 -0.32
C ILE A 253 29.96 -4.22 0.46
N SER A 254 30.03 -3.66 1.67
CA SER A 254 31.21 -3.73 2.52
C SER A 254 31.59 -5.18 2.86
N PHE A 255 30.61 -6.02 3.22
CA PHE A 255 30.83 -7.44 3.49
C PHE A 255 31.25 -8.19 2.22
N TYR A 256 30.64 -7.88 1.08
CA TYR A 256 30.99 -8.49 -0.20
C TYR A 256 32.44 -8.18 -0.57
N VAL A 257 32.87 -6.92 -0.49
CA VAL A 257 34.26 -6.51 -0.74
C VAL A 257 35.21 -7.23 0.22
N SER A 258 34.95 -7.18 1.53
CA SER A 258 35.80 -7.88 2.50
C SER A 258 35.88 -9.39 2.21
N SER A 259 34.78 -10.02 1.84
CA SER A 259 34.74 -11.46 1.52
C SER A 259 35.41 -11.80 0.19
N ALA A 260 35.34 -10.92 -0.81
CA ALA A 260 35.93 -11.13 -2.13
C ALA A 260 37.45 -10.93 -2.13
N TYR A 261 37.93 -9.99 -1.33
CA TYR A 261 39.36 -9.69 -1.23
C TYR A 261 40.07 -10.46 -0.12
N ALA A 262 39.37 -11.00 0.89
CA ALA A 262 39.98 -11.83 1.92
C ALA A 262 40.85 -13.00 1.38
N PRO A 263 40.41 -13.76 0.35
CA PRO A 263 41.24 -14.78 -0.29
C PRO A 263 42.61 -14.28 -0.78
N LEU A 264 42.66 -13.09 -1.38
CA LEU A 264 43.89 -12.51 -1.92
C LEU A 264 44.90 -12.19 -0.82
N PHE A 265 44.43 -11.56 0.27
CA PHE A 265 45.29 -11.24 1.41
C PHE A 265 45.81 -12.48 2.15
N ILE A 266 45.01 -13.55 2.21
CA ILE A 266 45.44 -14.82 2.83
C ILE A 266 46.49 -15.50 1.95
N MET A 267 46.32 -15.51 0.62
CA MET A 267 47.31 -16.08 -0.29
C MET A 267 48.65 -15.33 -0.24
N GLU A 268 48.66 -13.99 -0.16
CA GLU A 268 49.90 -13.22 0.02
C GLU A 268 50.64 -13.55 1.33
N SER A 269 49.93 -13.95 2.39
CA SER A 269 50.56 -14.34 3.66
C SER A 269 51.09 -15.79 3.69
N LEU A 270 50.70 -16.61 2.71
CA LEU A 270 51.06 -18.03 2.61
C LEU A 270 52.21 -18.29 1.61
N VAL A 271 52.55 -17.32 0.77
CA VAL A 271 53.69 -17.33 -0.18
C VAL A 271 54.89 -16.65 0.45
#